data_AF-A0A7W0T7X3-F1
#
_entry.id   AF-A0A7W0T7X3-F1
#
_cell.length_a   1.000
_cell.length_b   1.000
_cell.length_c   1.000
_cell.angle_alpha   90.00
_cell.angle_beta   90.00
_cell.angle_gamma   90.00
#
_symmetry.space_group_name_H-M   'P 1'
#
loop_
_entity.id
_entity.type
_entity.pdbx_description
1 polymer ?
#
loop_
_entity_poly.entity_id
_entity_poly.type
_entity_poly.pdbx_seq_one_letter_code
_entity_poly.pdbx_strand_id
1 'polypeptide(L)'
;MERWQVAHADEIAPAWAGTDWETVRARMLEQDPAALARWELLAEAYPDSDRTSHSVRRHFGISSFGASMYRASTGNPLVVPHDETQYGQEELYLIVEGRARYACDGAEGELGPGDLLYVQPEVHRELFALDTPTSVFVVGGVSGRAYAAPSWAPDYRPPAA
;
A
#
# COMPACT_ATOMS: atom_id res chain seq x y z
N MET A 1 1.30 31.83 2.03
CA MET A 1 1.47 30.40 2.39
C MET A 1 2.00 29.70 1.15
N GLU A 2 3.02 28.87 1.30
CA GLU A 2 3.61 28.15 0.17
C GLU A 2 2.60 27.15 -0.41
N ARG A 3 2.61 26.97 -1.73
CA ARG A 3 1.73 26.04 -2.46
C ARG A 3 2.43 24.71 -2.78
N TRP A 4 3.51 24.41 -2.07
CA TRP A 4 4.31 23.20 -2.19
C TRP A 4 4.70 22.72 -0.78
N GLN A 5 5.04 21.45 -0.69
CA GLN A 5 5.51 20.80 0.53
C GLN A 5 6.68 19.89 0.17
N VAL A 6 7.60 19.69 1.10
CA VAL A 6 8.75 18.78 0.96
C VAL A 6 8.80 17.92 2.21
N ALA A 7 9.03 16.63 2.04
CA ALA A 7 9.30 15.71 3.13
C ALA A 7 10.24 14.59 2.66
N HIS A 8 11.12 14.15 3.55
CA HIS A 8 11.83 12.89 3.39
C HIS A 8 10.87 11.72 3.70
N ALA A 9 11.10 10.55 3.10
CA ALA A 9 10.27 9.37 3.35
C ALA A 9 10.15 9.04 4.85
N ASP A 10 11.27 9.14 5.57
CA ASP A 10 11.34 8.85 7.02
C ASP A 10 10.62 9.89 7.90
N GLU A 11 10.29 11.07 7.36
CA GLU A 11 9.53 12.11 8.08
C GLU A 11 8.01 11.88 7.98
N ILE A 12 7.59 11.00 7.06
CA ILE A 12 6.19 10.64 6.90
C ILE A 12 5.83 9.64 7.99
N ALA A 13 4.94 10.01 8.90
CA ALA A 13 4.52 9.11 9.98
C ALA A 13 3.95 7.78 9.44
N PRO A 14 4.08 6.68 10.19
CA PRO A 14 3.43 5.42 9.84
C PRO A 14 1.94 5.64 9.56
N ALA A 15 1.41 5.00 8.52
CA ALA A 15 0.05 5.21 8.03
C ALA A 15 -1.00 5.06 9.14
N TRP A 16 -0.74 4.14 10.07
CA TRP A 16 -1.62 3.75 11.16
C TRP A 16 -1.38 4.54 12.47
N ALA A 17 -0.42 5.45 12.51
CA ALA A 17 -0.12 6.22 13.71
C ALA A 17 -1.35 7.00 14.21
N GLY A 18 -1.71 6.80 15.48
CA GLY A 18 -2.87 7.43 16.11
C GLY A 18 -4.24 6.94 15.61
N THR A 19 -4.28 5.80 14.91
CA THR A 19 -5.54 5.22 14.43
C THR A 19 -6.26 4.49 15.56
N ASP A 20 -7.55 4.78 15.74
CA ASP A 20 -8.44 3.96 16.56
C ASP A 20 -8.78 2.67 15.80
N TRP A 21 -8.10 1.58 16.17
CA TRP A 21 -8.19 0.31 15.47
C TRP A 21 -9.54 -0.39 15.61
N GLU A 22 -10.25 -0.18 16.73
CA GLU A 22 -11.57 -0.78 16.94
C GLU A 22 -12.58 -0.20 15.93
N THR A 23 -12.57 1.12 15.77
CA THR A 23 -13.42 1.82 14.79
C THR A 23 -13.08 1.42 13.35
N VAL A 24 -11.80 1.36 12.99
CA VAL A 24 -11.40 0.94 11.63
C VAL A 24 -11.79 -0.49 11.36
N ARG A 25 -11.55 -1.41 12.29
CA ARG A 25 -11.91 -2.83 12.14
C ARG A 25 -13.43 -3.01 12.00
N ALA A 26 -14.24 -2.32 12.81
CA ALA A 26 -15.69 -2.37 12.69
C ALA A 26 -16.18 -1.92 11.31
N ARG A 27 -15.60 -0.83 10.78
CA ARG A 27 -15.91 -0.33 9.43
C ARG A 27 -15.47 -1.30 8.33
N MET A 28 -14.31 -1.93 8.46
CA MET A 28 -13.84 -2.93 7.52
C MET A 28 -14.75 -4.17 7.53
N LEU A 29 -15.18 -4.65 8.71
CA LEU A 29 -16.14 -5.75 8.80
C LEU A 29 -17.44 -5.47 8.06
N GLU A 30 -17.93 -4.24 8.12
CA GLU A 30 -19.15 -3.81 7.46
C GLU A 30 -18.98 -3.60 5.94
N GLN A 31 -17.92 -2.89 5.53
CA GLN A 31 -17.80 -2.36 4.17
C GLN A 31 -16.84 -3.14 3.28
N ASP A 32 -15.89 -3.86 3.88
CA ASP A 32 -14.80 -4.52 3.16
C ASP A 32 -14.19 -5.70 3.94
N PRO A 33 -14.99 -6.73 4.25
CA PRO A 33 -14.53 -7.88 5.04
C PRO A 33 -13.40 -8.64 4.34
N ALA A 34 -13.31 -8.56 3.01
CA ALA A 34 -12.22 -9.15 2.23
C ALA A 34 -10.88 -8.47 2.53
N ALA A 35 -10.84 -7.12 2.61
CA ALA A 35 -9.63 -6.42 3.04
C ALA A 35 -9.19 -6.80 4.46
N LEU A 36 -10.15 -6.95 5.39
CA LEU A 36 -9.82 -7.37 6.76
C LEU A 36 -9.25 -8.78 6.80
N ALA A 37 -9.88 -9.72 6.12
CA ALA A 37 -9.41 -11.10 6.05
C ALA A 37 -7.98 -11.19 5.48
N ARG A 38 -7.67 -10.41 4.43
CA ARG A 38 -6.31 -10.33 3.88
C ARG A 38 -5.28 -9.89 4.92
N TRP A 39 -5.62 -8.93 5.78
CA TRP A 39 -4.70 -8.46 6.81
C TRP A 39 -4.57 -9.41 7.98
N GLU A 40 -5.65 -10.06 8.39
CA GLU A 40 -5.61 -11.12 9.39
C GLU A 40 -4.73 -12.29 8.91
N LEU A 41 -4.89 -12.73 7.65
CA LEU A 41 -4.04 -13.75 7.03
C LEU A 41 -2.56 -13.33 6.97
N LEU A 42 -2.27 -12.06 6.65
CA LEU A 42 -0.90 -11.56 6.66
C LEU A 42 -0.30 -11.63 8.07
N ALA A 43 -1.03 -11.17 9.07
CA ALA A 43 -0.57 -11.14 10.45
C ALA A 43 -0.32 -12.55 10.99
N GLU A 44 -1.12 -13.54 10.58
CA GLU A 44 -0.92 -14.95 10.90
C GLU A 44 0.30 -15.54 10.18
N ALA A 45 0.49 -15.23 8.89
CA ALA A 45 1.59 -15.76 8.09
C ALA A 45 2.95 -15.13 8.45
N TYR A 46 2.96 -13.86 8.88
CA TYR A 46 4.16 -13.10 9.21
C TYR A 46 4.01 -12.37 10.56
N PRO A 47 3.92 -13.11 11.68
CA PRO A 47 3.67 -12.53 13.00
C PRO A 47 4.79 -11.59 13.48
N ASP A 48 6.01 -11.82 13.01
CA ASP A 48 7.20 -11.02 13.34
C ASP A 48 7.59 -10.03 12.23
N SER A 49 6.66 -9.74 11.31
CA SER A 49 6.93 -8.81 10.20
C SER A 49 7.28 -7.42 10.72
N ASP A 50 8.40 -6.88 10.26
CA ASP A 50 8.81 -5.50 10.54
C ASP A 50 8.27 -4.49 9.51
N ARG A 51 7.34 -4.92 8.64
CA ARG A 51 6.83 -4.10 7.56
C ARG A 51 6.19 -2.82 8.09
N THR A 52 6.71 -1.68 7.64
CA THR A 52 6.09 -0.38 7.85
C THR A 52 5.37 0.09 6.59
N SER A 53 4.33 0.89 6.80
CA SER A 53 3.58 1.57 5.73
C SER A 53 3.46 3.05 6.07
N HIS A 54 3.57 3.89 5.06
CA HIS A 54 3.55 5.35 5.17
C HIS A 54 2.58 5.91 4.14
N SER A 55 1.55 6.63 4.58
CA SER A 55 0.54 7.21 3.68
C SER A 55 1.06 8.54 3.13
N VAL A 56 1.81 8.46 2.03
CA VAL A 56 2.37 9.62 1.32
C VAL A 56 1.25 10.56 0.86
N ARG A 57 0.16 9.98 0.34
CA ARG A 57 -1.05 10.71 -0.04
C ARG A 57 -1.58 11.57 1.11
N ARG A 58 -1.79 10.97 2.29
CA ARG A 58 -2.37 11.66 3.44
C ARG A 58 -1.44 12.76 3.94
N HIS A 59 -0.15 12.50 3.99
CA HIS A 59 0.86 13.49 4.40
C HIS A 59 0.80 14.75 3.54
N PHE A 60 0.79 14.60 2.21
CA PHE A 60 0.76 15.73 1.28
C PHE A 60 -0.66 16.26 0.98
N GLY A 61 -1.71 15.64 1.51
CA GLY A 61 -3.10 16.02 1.23
C GLY A 61 -3.55 15.76 -0.21
N ILE A 62 -2.94 14.79 -0.88
CA ILE A 62 -3.26 14.44 -2.28
C ILE A 62 -4.67 13.82 -2.34
N SER A 63 -5.51 14.29 -3.25
CA SER A 63 -6.86 13.74 -3.46
C SER A 63 -7.08 13.15 -4.85
N SER A 64 -6.11 13.24 -5.74
CA SER A 64 -6.22 12.82 -7.15
C SER A 64 -5.83 11.37 -7.41
N PHE A 65 -4.95 10.80 -6.58
CA PHE A 65 -4.45 9.43 -6.71
C PHE A 65 -4.01 8.89 -5.34
N GLY A 66 -3.88 7.56 -5.25
CA GLY A 66 -3.27 6.87 -4.12
C GLY A 66 -1.75 6.97 -4.20
N ALA A 67 -1.10 7.21 -3.06
CA ALA A 67 0.35 7.22 -2.95
C ALA A 67 0.75 6.71 -1.57
N SER A 68 1.58 5.67 -1.54
CA SER A 68 2.03 5.01 -0.32
C SER A 68 3.50 4.61 -0.46
N MET A 69 4.16 4.41 0.67
CA MET A 69 5.49 3.82 0.72
C MET A 69 5.50 2.68 1.73
N TYR A 70 6.15 1.59 1.37
CA TYR A 70 6.33 0.41 2.22
C TYR A 70 7.82 0.15 2.40
N ARG A 71 8.20 -0.30 3.59
CA ARG A 71 9.56 -0.69 3.93
C ARG A 71 9.55 -1.97 4.74
N ALA A 72 10.51 -2.85 4.50
CA ALA A 72 10.65 -4.11 5.21
C ALA A 72 12.10 -4.60 5.19
N SER A 73 12.47 -5.44 6.14
CA SER A 73 13.71 -6.22 6.12
C SER A 73 13.59 -7.46 5.22
N THR A 74 14.72 -8.03 4.80
CA THR A 74 14.79 -9.26 4.00
C THR A 74 13.84 -10.34 4.51
N GLY A 75 13.09 -10.96 3.61
CA GLY A 75 12.14 -12.03 3.90
C GLY A 75 10.75 -11.55 4.31
N ASN A 76 10.59 -10.29 4.69
CA ASN A 76 9.29 -9.72 5.03
C ASN A 76 8.52 -9.21 3.79
N PRO A 77 7.18 -9.27 3.82
CA PRO A 77 6.35 -8.75 2.75
C PRO A 77 6.46 -7.23 2.67
N LEU A 78 6.60 -6.69 1.46
CA LEU A 78 6.42 -5.26 1.16
C LEU A 78 4.97 -4.99 0.76
N VAL A 79 4.46 -5.82 -0.16
CA VAL A 79 3.11 -5.76 -0.70
C VAL A 79 2.46 -7.09 -0.43
N VAL A 80 1.31 -7.07 0.26
CA VAL A 80 0.58 -8.30 0.60
C VAL A 80 0.10 -9.02 -0.66
N PRO A 81 -0.13 -10.34 -0.62
CA PRO A 81 -0.84 -11.05 -1.68
C PRO A 81 -2.25 -10.49 -1.87
N HIS A 82 -2.54 -9.91 -3.04
CA HIS A 82 -3.86 -9.40 -3.39
C HIS A 82 -4.04 -9.13 -4.89
N ASP A 83 -5.29 -8.96 -5.31
CA ASP A 83 -5.67 -8.22 -6.50
C ASP A 83 -6.51 -6.99 -6.12
N GLU A 84 -6.77 -6.13 -7.09
CA GLU A 84 -7.54 -4.89 -6.95
C GLU A 84 -8.84 -4.93 -7.77
N THR A 85 -9.33 -6.12 -8.15
CA THR A 85 -10.54 -6.29 -8.99
C THR A 85 -11.76 -5.61 -8.38
N GLN A 86 -11.89 -5.67 -7.05
CA GLN A 86 -12.99 -5.05 -6.32
C GLN A 86 -13.00 -3.52 -6.42
N TYR A 87 -11.82 -2.89 -6.54
CA TYR A 87 -11.68 -1.43 -6.53
C TYR A 87 -11.37 -0.85 -7.90
N GLY A 88 -10.92 -1.68 -8.84
CA GLY A 88 -10.52 -1.30 -10.20
C GLY A 88 -9.23 -0.47 -10.25
N GLN A 89 -8.37 -0.57 -9.24
CA GLN A 89 -7.13 0.21 -9.16
C GLN A 89 -6.04 -0.43 -10.01
N GLU A 90 -5.48 0.34 -10.93
CA GLU A 90 -4.18 0.05 -11.50
C GLU A 90 -3.10 0.64 -10.60
N GLU A 91 -1.95 -0.04 -10.51
CA GLU A 91 -0.88 0.36 -9.60
C GLU A 91 0.48 0.34 -10.28
N LEU A 92 1.32 1.31 -9.92
CA LEU A 92 2.71 1.40 -10.32
C LEU A 92 3.60 1.38 -9.08
N TYR A 93 4.53 0.44 -9.06
CA TYR A 93 5.51 0.21 -8.00
C TYR A 93 6.88 0.69 -8.48
N LEU A 94 7.58 1.46 -7.65
CA LEU A 94 8.96 1.89 -7.86
C LEU A 94 9.81 1.42 -6.68
N ILE A 95 10.85 0.64 -6.93
CA ILE A 95 11.82 0.31 -5.89
C ILE A 95 12.73 1.52 -5.66
N VAL A 96 12.76 2.02 -4.43
CA VAL A 96 13.54 3.19 -4.03
C VAL A 96 14.89 2.77 -3.45
N GLU A 97 14.91 1.70 -2.65
CA GLU A 97 16.09 1.18 -1.96
C GLU A 97 15.98 -0.34 -1.83
N GLY A 98 17.11 -1.04 -1.85
CA GLY A 98 17.17 -2.50 -1.75
C GLY A 98 16.66 -3.21 -3.00
N ARG A 99 16.34 -4.50 -2.87
CA ARG A 99 15.80 -5.33 -3.93
C ARG A 99 14.57 -6.06 -3.46
N ALA A 100 13.63 -6.32 -4.37
CA ALA A 100 12.42 -7.06 -4.08
C ALA A 100 12.23 -8.22 -5.05
N ARG A 101 11.70 -9.35 -4.56
CA ARG A 101 11.09 -10.37 -5.42
C ARG A 101 9.63 -10.00 -5.61
N TYR A 102 9.15 -10.04 -6.84
CA TYR A 102 7.72 -9.96 -7.13
C TYR A 102 7.20 -11.33 -7.57
N ALA A 103 5.91 -11.57 -7.31
CA ALA A 103 5.13 -12.60 -7.99
C ALA A 103 3.84 -11.95 -8.53
N CYS A 104 3.55 -12.16 -9.81
CA CYS A 104 2.35 -11.68 -10.49
C CYS A 104 1.74 -12.84 -11.28
N ASP A 105 0.54 -13.29 -10.90
CA ASP A 105 -0.12 -14.49 -11.45
C ASP A 105 0.80 -15.73 -11.52
N GLY A 106 1.68 -15.88 -10.52
CA GLY A 106 2.66 -16.96 -10.44
C GLY A 106 3.93 -16.77 -11.27
N ALA A 107 4.03 -15.71 -12.09
CA ALA A 107 5.28 -15.31 -12.72
C ALA A 107 6.14 -14.53 -11.73
N GLU A 108 7.38 -14.97 -11.52
CA GLU A 108 8.30 -14.37 -10.56
C GLU A 108 9.45 -13.62 -11.24
N GLY A 109 9.99 -12.63 -10.53
CA GLY A 109 11.23 -11.95 -10.91
C GLY A 109 11.75 -11.08 -9.76
N GLU A 110 12.86 -10.39 -10.03
CA GLU A 110 13.47 -9.45 -9.09
C GLU A 110 13.39 -8.03 -9.64
N LEU A 111 13.30 -7.06 -8.73
CA LEU A 111 13.34 -5.62 -8.99
C LEU A 111 14.43 -5.02 -8.10
N GLY A 112 15.24 -4.13 -8.67
CA GLY A 112 16.23 -3.31 -7.96
C GLY A 112 15.88 -1.82 -8.00
N PRO A 113 16.70 -0.96 -7.37
CA PRO A 113 16.42 0.48 -7.28
C PRO A 113 16.26 1.12 -8.65
N GLY A 114 15.16 1.86 -8.85
CA GLY A 114 14.80 2.47 -10.12
C GLY A 114 13.94 1.61 -11.03
N ASP A 115 13.79 0.31 -10.75
CA ASP A 115 12.87 -0.56 -11.49
C ASP A 115 11.41 -0.22 -11.18
N LEU A 116 10.59 -0.35 -12.22
CA LEU A 116 9.16 -0.06 -12.19
C LEU A 116 8.38 -1.32 -12.52
N LEU A 117 7.36 -1.63 -11.73
CA LEU A 117 6.40 -2.70 -11.99
C LEU A 117 5.00 -2.09 -12.07
N TYR A 118 4.35 -2.24 -13.23
CA TYR A 118 2.95 -1.85 -13.42
C TYR A 118 2.05 -3.08 -13.32
N VAL A 119 0.93 -2.96 -12.62
CA VAL A 119 0.00 -4.07 -12.37
C VAL A 119 -1.44 -3.62 -12.63
N GLN A 120 -2.15 -4.38 -13.47
CA GLN A 120 -3.57 -4.18 -13.74
C GLN A 120 -4.44 -4.68 -12.58
N PRO A 121 -5.69 -4.20 -12.43
CA PRO A 121 -6.54 -4.55 -11.29
C PRO A 121 -6.70 -6.06 -11.06
N GLU A 122 -6.83 -6.85 -12.11
CA GLU A 122 -7.15 -8.28 -12.03
C GLU A 122 -5.95 -9.17 -11.70
N VAL A 123 -4.72 -8.64 -11.80
CA VAL A 123 -3.50 -9.40 -11.57
C VAL A 123 -3.31 -9.59 -10.06
N HIS A 124 -3.17 -10.84 -9.64
CA HIS A 124 -2.83 -11.16 -8.26
C HIS A 124 -1.32 -10.94 -8.06
N ARG A 125 -0.97 -10.11 -7.08
CA ARG A 125 0.38 -9.58 -6.89
C ARG A 125 0.86 -9.68 -5.45
N GLU A 126 2.17 -9.88 -5.28
CA GLU A 126 2.88 -9.81 -4.01
C GLU A 126 4.33 -9.38 -4.23
N LEU A 127 4.90 -8.63 -3.28
CA LEU A 127 6.31 -8.25 -3.29
C LEU A 127 6.94 -8.53 -1.93
N PHE A 128 8.17 -9.06 -1.92
CA PHE A 128 8.95 -9.37 -0.73
C PHE A 128 10.32 -8.73 -0.79
N ALA A 129 10.81 -8.24 0.34
CA ALA A 129 12.16 -7.69 0.45
C ALA A 129 13.21 -8.80 0.31
N LEU A 130 14.23 -8.55 -0.52
CA LEU A 130 15.43 -9.39 -0.64
C LEU A 130 16.61 -8.79 0.13
N ASP A 131 16.65 -7.47 0.32
CA ASP A 131 17.68 -6.79 1.09
C ASP A 131 17.09 -6.09 2.33
N THR A 132 17.92 -5.92 3.38
CA THR A 132 17.58 -5.10 4.55
C THR A 132 18.34 -3.78 4.46
N PRO A 133 17.67 -2.63 4.35
CA PRO A 133 16.23 -2.45 4.12
C PRO A 133 15.87 -2.52 2.62
N THR A 134 14.62 -2.85 2.33
CA THR A 134 14.03 -2.63 1.00
C THR A 134 12.83 -1.69 1.14
N SER A 135 12.70 -0.74 0.21
CA SER A 135 11.54 0.15 0.17
C SER A 135 10.96 0.31 -1.23
N VAL A 136 9.62 0.33 -1.28
CA VAL A 136 8.84 0.48 -2.51
C VAL A 136 7.86 1.64 -2.37
N PHE A 137 7.85 2.51 -3.37
CA PHE A 137 6.85 3.56 -3.54
C PHE A 137 5.76 3.07 -4.48
N VAL A 138 4.50 3.32 -4.12
CA VAL A 138 3.32 2.81 -4.84
C VAL A 138 2.41 3.97 -5.19
N VAL A 139 2.01 4.04 -6.45
CA VAL A 139 0.96 4.93 -6.95
C VAL A 139 -0.21 4.08 -7.43
N GLY A 140 -1.42 4.42 -7.01
CA GLY A 140 -2.64 3.72 -7.42
C GLY A 140 -3.72 4.68 -7.93
N GLY A 141 -4.48 4.26 -8.93
CA GLY A 141 -5.61 5.03 -9.46
C GLY A 141 -6.64 4.17 -10.19
N VAL A 142 -7.86 4.70 -10.35
CA VAL A 142 -8.89 4.09 -11.20
C VAL A 142 -9.03 4.93 -12.46
N SER A 143 -8.86 4.30 -13.62
CA SER A 143 -8.96 5.01 -14.90
C SER A 143 -10.31 5.72 -15.07
N GLY A 144 -10.26 7.01 -15.42
CA GLY A 144 -11.44 7.84 -15.65
C GLY A 144 -12.25 8.20 -14.40
N ARG A 145 -11.80 7.84 -13.19
CA ARG A 145 -12.51 8.15 -11.93
C ARG A 145 -11.60 8.91 -10.97
N ALA A 146 -12.21 9.83 -10.22
CA ALA A 146 -11.51 10.49 -9.12
C ALA A 146 -11.14 9.45 -8.05
N TYR A 147 -9.96 9.61 -7.45
CA TYR A 147 -9.53 8.75 -6.37
C TYR A 147 -10.45 8.87 -5.16
N ALA A 148 -10.83 7.72 -4.61
CA ALA A 148 -11.48 7.61 -3.30
C ALA A 148 -10.56 6.78 -2.40
N ALA A 149 -10.33 7.27 -1.18
CA ALA A 149 -9.60 6.47 -0.20
C ALA A 149 -10.38 5.17 0.07
N PRO A 150 -9.71 4.02 0.20
CA PRO A 150 -10.38 2.78 0.50
C PRO A 150 -10.97 2.82 1.91
N SER A 151 -12.01 2.02 2.16
CA SER A 151 -12.75 2.02 3.43
C SER A 151 -11.84 1.74 4.63
N TRP A 152 -10.76 1.00 4.46
CA TRP A 152 -9.80 0.71 5.52
C TRP A 152 -8.83 1.87 5.81
N ALA A 153 -8.68 2.86 4.93
CA ALA A 153 -7.77 3.97 5.16
C ALA A 153 -8.17 4.80 6.40
N PRO A 154 -7.23 5.23 7.26
CA PRO A 154 -7.54 6.02 8.45
C PRO A 154 -8.28 7.33 8.17
N ASP A 155 -8.08 7.92 6.99
CA ASP A 155 -8.74 9.15 6.55
C ASP A 155 -9.91 8.92 5.59
N TYR A 156 -10.41 7.68 5.49
CA TYR A 156 -11.61 7.37 4.72
C TYR A 156 -12.78 8.26 5.15
N ARG A 157 -13.49 8.78 4.15
CA ARG A 157 -14.77 9.48 4.34
C ARG A 157 -15.79 8.85 3.40
N PRO A 158 -17.02 8.57 3.88
CA PRO A 158 -18.08 8.12 2.99
C PRO A 158 -18.33 9.21 1.92
N PRO A 159 -18.74 8.83 0.70
CA PRO A 159 -19.18 9.79 -0.30
C PRO A 159 -20.24 10.73 0.29
N ALA A 160 -20.15 12.02 -0.04
CA ALA A 160 -21.23 12.94 0.31
C ALA A 160 -22.53 12.47 -0.38
N ALA A 161 -23.62 12.41 0.39
CA ALA A 161 -24.94 12.04 -0.08
C ALA A 161 -25.52 13.07 -1.05
#